data_AF-U7VEP4-F1
#
_entry.id   AF-U7VEP4-F1
#
_cell.length_a   1.000
_cell.length_b   1.000
_cell.length_c   1.000
_cell.angle_alpha   90.00
_cell.angle_beta   90.00
_cell.angle_gamma   90.00
#
_symmetry.space_group_name_H-M   'P 1'
#
loop_
_entity.id
_entity.type
_entity.pdbx_description
1 polymer ?
#
loop_
_entity_poly.entity_id
_entity_poly.type
_entity_poly.pdbx_seq_one_letter_code
_entity_poly.pdbx_strand_id
1 'polypeptide(L)'
;MIKESLKGEFMKIISKTKPKGTEYNELKNMKKAKRIVKAKEDRRRAENKRVNAEARKERRIEGEFYDRVREVEILGFNKGMLLVRIGDDVEKRGLTYGRRSVDLKENLSLIGNFQLKLFGEMVELKYLKNFAQMKDQISWAISEDL
;
A
#
# COMPACT_ATOMS: atom_id res chain seq x y z
N MET A 1 18.50 -68.02 -42.74
CA MET A 1 18.11 -68.32 -41.35
C MET A 1 18.45 -67.19 -40.33
N ILE A 2 18.75 -65.95 -40.78
CA ILE A 2 19.14 -64.83 -39.87
C ILE A 2 18.04 -63.75 -39.76
N LYS A 3 17.08 -63.68 -40.70
CA LYS A 3 16.04 -62.64 -40.73
C LYS A 3 14.91 -62.83 -39.71
N GLU A 4 14.76 -64.01 -39.10
CA GLU A 4 13.70 -64.24 -38.09
C GLU A 4 14.15 -63.91 -36.66
N SER A 5 15.46 -63.94 -36.37
CA SER A 5 15.97 -63.72 -35.01
C SER A 5 15.87 -62.25 -34.56
N LEU A 6 16.09 -61.30 -35.48
CA LEU A 6 16.04 -59.85 -35.17
C LEU A 6 14.63 -59.30 -34.93
N LYS A 7 13.57 -60.00 -35.37
CA LYS A 7 12.18 -59.56 -35.16
C LYS A 7 11.73 -59.75 -33.70
N GLY A 8 12.34 -60.69 -32.97
CA GLY A 8 12.03 -60.99 -31.57
C GLY A 8 12.69 -60.05 -30.56
N GLU A 9 13.82 -59.43 -30.91
CA GLU A 9 14.56 -58.54 -30.00
C GLU A 9 13.99 -57.11 -29.97
N PHE A 10 13.53 -56.59 -31.12
CA PHE A 10 12.93 -55.25 -31.19
C PHE A 10 11.63 -55.13 -30.38
N MET A 11 10.91 -56.24 -30.20
CA MET A 11 9.65 -56.28 -29.45
C MET A 11 9.86 -56.32 -27.92
N LYS A 12 11.10 -56.46 -27.44
CA LYS A 12 11.44 -56.46 -26.00
C LYS A 12 11.66 -55.06 -25.42
N ILE A 13 11.85 -54.02 -26.24
CA ILE A 13 12.12 -52.64 -25.77
C ILE A 13 10.91 -51.72 -26.03
N ILE A 14 9.69 -52.28 -26.07
CA ILE A 14 8.47 -51.48 -25.96
C ILE A 14 7.93 -51.73 -24.57
N SER A 15 8.12 -50.76 -23.66
CA SER A 15 7.53 -50.77 -22.31
C SER A 15 6.04 -51.13 -22.42
N LYS A 16 5.69 -52.35 -22.01
CA LYS A 16 4.30 -52.85 -21.98
C LYS A 16 3.45 -52.12 -20.94
N THR A 17 4.11 -51.39 -20.04
CA THR A 17 3.52 -50.61 -18.95
C THR A 17 3.24 -49.16 -19.33
N LYS A 18 3.69 -48.70 -20.51
CA LYS A 18 3.40 -47.34 -20.97
C LYS A 18 1.98 -47.32 -21.57
N PRO A 19 1.10 -46.43 -21.08
CA PRO A 19 -0.23 -46.29 -21.65
C PRO A 19 -0.13 -45.90 -23.12
N LYS A 20 -1.01 -46.45 -23.96
CA LYS A 20 -1.05 -46.26 -25.43
C LYS A 20 -2.45 -45.84 -25.86
N GLY A 21 -2.57 -45.23 -27.04
CA GLY A 21 -3.87 -44.83 -27.58
C GLY A 21 -4.57 -43.75 -26.75
N THR A 22 -5.85 -43.94 -26.46
CA THR A 22 -6.71 -42.96 -25.77
C THR A 22 -6.21 -42.62 -24.38
N GLU A 23 -5.82 -43.61 -23.59
CA GLU A 23 -5.32 -43.44 -22.23
C GLU A 23 -4.01 -42.63 -22.18
N TYR A 24 -3.14 -42.82 -23.18
CA TYR A 24 -1.94 -41.98 -23.34
C TYR A 24 -2.29 -40.52 -23.62
N ASN A 25 -3.27 -40.29 -24.50
CA ASN A 25 -3.71 -38.94 -24.87
C ASN A 25 -4.38 -38.23 -23.68
N GLU A 26 -5.17 -38.93 -22.89
CA GLU A 26 -5.76 -38.42 -21.65
C GLU A 26 -4.70 -38.03 -20.62
N LEU A 27 -3.72 -38.90 -20.36
CA LEU A 27 -2.59 -38.61 -19.47
C LEU A 27 -1.74 -37.43 -19.97
N LYS A 28 -1.52 -37.34 -21.28
CA LYS A 28 -0.81 -36.21 -21.90
C LYS A 28 -1.59 -34.91 -21.73
N ASN A 29 -2.90 -34.93 -21.95
CA ASN A 29 -3.79 -33.77 -21.79
C ASN A 29 -3.87 -33.32 -20.32
N MET A 30 -4.00 -34.25 -19.37
CA MET A 30 -3.95 -33.95 -17.94
C MET A 30 -2.61 -33.34 -17.52
N LYS A 31 -1.48 -33.88 -18.00
CA LYS A 31 -0.15 -33.29 -17.74
C LYS A 31 -0.04 -31.88 -18.32
N LYS A 32 -0.56 -31.64 -19.52
CA LYS A 32 -0.58 -30.31 -20.15
C LYS A 32 -1.45 -29.33 -19.34
N ALA A 33 -2.65 -29.73 -18.93
CA ALA A 33 -3.54 -28.93 -18.10
C ALA A 33 -2.88 -28.56 -16.76
N LYS A 34 -2.26 -29.54 -16.06
CA LYS A 34 -1.51 -29.29 -14.82
C LYS A 34 -0.38 -28.29 -15.01
N ARG A 35 0.36 -28.34 -16.12
CA ARG A 35 1.42 -27.35 -16.43
C ARG A 35 0.85 -25.95 -16.63
N ILE A 36 -0.28 -25.82 -17.33
CA ILE A 36 -0.93 -24.53 -17.57
C ILE A 36 -1.41 -23.92 -16.26
N VAL A 37 -2.04 -24.70 -15.39
CA VAL A 37 -2.49 -24.23 -14.07
C VAL A 37 -1.30 -23.82 -13.22
N LYS A 38 -0.26 -24.65 -13.14
CA LYS A 38 0.96 -24.33 -12.39
C LYS A 38 1.64 -23.05 -12.91
N ALA A 39 1.77 -22.89 -14.22
CA ALA A 39 2.35 -21.68 -14.82
C ALA A 39 1.51 -20.42 -14.54
N LYS A 40 0.18 -20.53 -14.52
CA LYS A 40 -0.71 -19.42 -14.13
C LYS A 40 -0.54 -19.07 -12.65
N GLU A 41 -0.44 -20.06 -11.77
CA GLU A 41 -0.19 -19.83 -10.35
C GLU A 41 1.19 -19.21 -10.10
N ASP A 42 2.23 -19.72 -10.75
CA ASP A 42 3.59 -19.19 -10.62
C ASP A 42 3.65 -17.73 -11.11
N ARG A 43 2.96 -17.40 -12.22
CA ARG A 43 2.83 -16.01 -12.69
C ARG A 43 2.08 -15.13 -11.69
N ARG A 44 0.97 -15.61 -11.12
CA ARG A 44 0.22 -14.87 -10.08
C ARG A 44 1.08 -14.64 -8.84
N ARG A 45 1.84 -15.64 -8.38
CA ARG A 45 2.74 -15.50 -7.22
C ARG A 45 3.84 -14.49 -7.50
N ALA A 46 4.43 -14.49 -8.70
CA ALA A 46 5.44 -13.52 -9.10
C ALA A 46 4.88 -12.08 -9.11
N GLU A 47 3.70 -11.88 -9.70
CA GLU A 47 3.05 -10.57 -9.74
C GLU A 47 2.66 -10.08 -8.35
N ASN A 48 2.05 -10.95 -7.52
CA ASN A 48 1.72 -10.62 -6.14
C ASN A 48 2.97 -10.25 -5.33
N LYS A 49 4.11 -10.92 -5.57
CA LYS A 49 5.38 -10.58 -4.92
C LYS A 49 5.86 -9.18 -5.34
N ARG A 50 5.71 -8.82 -6.61
CA ARG A 50 6.05 -7.48 -7.15
C ARG A 50 5.19 -6.40 -6.50
N VAL A 51 3.86 -6.55 -6.56
CA VAL A 51 2.90 -5.61 -5.96
C VAL A 51 3.14 -5.48 -4.45
N ASN A 52 3.35 -6.59 -3.75
CA ASN A 52 3.63 -6.53 -2.31
C ASN A 52 4.95 -5.85 -1.98
N ALA A 53 5.99 -5.97 -2.83
CA ALA A 53 7.25 -5.29 -2.63
C ALA A 53 7.11 -3.77 -2.84
N GLU A 54 6.33 -3.35 -3.82
CA GLU A 54 6.02 -1.95 -4.10
C GLU A 54 5.18 -1.32 -2.98
N ALA A 55 4.09 -1.99 -2.57
CA ALA A 55 3.26 -1.56 -1.44
C ALA A 55 4.05 -1.44 -0.12
N ARG A 56 5.08 -2.28 0.10
CA ARG A 56 5.98 -2.15 1.26
C ARG A 56 6.87 -0.92 1.19
N LYS A 57 7.31 -0.51 -0.02
CA LYS A 57 8.10 0.71 -0.20
C LYS A 57 7.22 1.94 0.04
N GLU A 58 6.02 1.95 -0.54
CA GLU A 58 5.05 3.03 -0.37
C GLU A 58 4.69 3.23 1.10
N ARG A 59 4.35 2.15 1.83
CA ARG A 59 4.08 2.21 3.27
C ARG A 59 5.26 2.71 4.09
N ARG A 60 6.49 2.46 3.65
CA ARG A 60 7.69 2.96 4.35
C ARG A 60 7.82 4.47 4.18
N ILE A 61 7.65 4.95 2.95
CA ILE A 61 7.68 6.38 2.64
C ILE A 61 6.56 7.11 3.38
N GLU A 62 5.35 6.55 3.37
CA GLU A 62 4.20 7.08 4.11
C GLU A 62 4.49 7.10 5.63
N GLY A 63 5.06 6.02 6.17
CA GLY A 63 5.50 5.96 7.56
C GLY A 63 6.51 7.05 7.91
N GLU A 64 7.59 7.19 7.14
CA GLU A 64 8.62 8.22 7.33
C GLU A 64 8.04 9.65 7.21
N PHE A 65 7.03 9.85 6.36
CA PHE A 65 6.31 11.11 6.27
C PHE A 65 5.53 11.41 7.55
N TYR A 66 4.72 10.45 8.03
CA TYR A 66 3.93 10.65 9.25
C TYR A 66 4.79 10.73 10.51
N ASP A 67 5.94 10.06 10.53
CA ASP A 67 6.89 10.19 11.63
C ASP A 67 7.45 11.62 11.70
N ARG A 68 7.83 12.23 10.56
CA ARG A 68 8.22 13.66 10.51
C ARG A 68 7.08 14.59 10.89
N VAL A 69 5.85 14.32 10.45
CA VAL A 69 4.67 15.09 10.85
C VAL A 69 4.45 15.07 12.37
N ARG A 70 4.65 13.91 13.00
CA ARG A 70 4.50 13.73 14.45
C ARG A 70 5.56 14.46 15.26
N GLU A 71 6.65 14.90 14.65
CA GLU A 71 7.65 15.75 15.31
C GLU A 71 7.24 17.22 15.31
N VAL A 72 6.33 17.64 14.43
CA VAL A 72 5.87 19.02 14.33
C VAL A 72 5.00 19.38 15.54
N GLU A 73 5.39 20.45 16.23
CA GLU A 73 4.73 20.95 17.43
C GLU A 73 3.86 22.17 17.11
N ILE A 74 2.67 22.22 17.69
CA ILE A 74 1.82 23.41 17.64
C ILE A 74 2.22 24.34 18.77
N LEU A 75 2.55 25.58 18.45
CA LEU A 75 2.89 26.61 19.44
C LEU A 75 1.70 27.50 19.80
N GLY A 76 0.75 27.68 18.88
CA GLY A 76 -0.44 28.48 19.13
C GLY A 76 -1.16 28.88 17.86
N PHE A 77 -2.10 29.82 18.00
CA PHE A 77 -2.89 30.37 16.91
C PHE A 77 -2.88 31.89 17.01
N ASN A 78 -2.71 32.57 15.88
CA ASN A 78 -2.62 34.04 15.83
C ASN A 78 -3.09 34.55 14.46
N LYS A 79 -4.04 35.48 14.43
CA LYS A 79 -4.55 36.17 13.24
C LYS A 79 -4.96 35.20 12.12
N GLY A 80 -5.74 34.18 12.47
CA GLY A 80 -6.22 33.19 11.49
C GLY A 80 -5.16 32.16 11.03
N MET A 81 -3.94 32.20 11.59
CA MET A 81 -2.84 31.30 11.23
C MET A 81 -2.38 30.48 12.43
N LEU A 82 -2.05 29.22 12.16
CA LEU A 82 -1.44 28.32 13.13
C LEU A 82 0.07 28.54 13.18
N LEU A 83 0.62 28.68 14.38
CA LEU A 83 2.05 28.70 14.63
C LEU A 83 2.51 27.26 14.89
N VAL A 84 3.39 26.76 14.02
CA VAL A 84 3.98 25.43 14.13
C VAL A 84 5.49 25.51 14.21
N ARG A 85 6.09 24.63 15.00
CA ARG A 85 7.53 24.42 15.06
C ARG A 85 7.89 23.20 14.23
N ILE A 86 8.75 23.40 13.24
CA ILE A 86 9.28 22.35 12.38
C ILE A 86 10.79 22.33 12.60
N GLY A 87 11.29 21.36 13.36
CA GLY A 87 12.69 21.37 13.80
C GLY A 87 12.98 22.58 14.69
N ASP A 88 13.93 23.42 14.29
CA ASP A 88 14.32 24.64 15.01
C ASP A 88 13.55 25.89 14.55
N ASP A 89 12.83 25.80 13.44
CA ASP A 89 12.13 26.94 12.84
C ASP A 89 10.67 27.03 13.28
N VAL A 90 10.20 28.27 13.48
CA VAL A 90 8.80 28.58 13.77
C VAL A 90 8.16 29.17 12.52
N GLU A 91 7.16 28.48 12.01
CA GLU A 91 6.43 28.87 10.80
C GLU A 91 4.97 29.19 11.10
N LYS A 92 4.41 30.14 10.33
CA LYS A 92 2.98 30.42 10.31
C LYS A 92 2.35 29.70 9.14
N ARG A 93 1.32 28.90 9.40
CA ARG A 93 0.61 28.11 8.39
C ARG A 93 -0.88 28.39 8.45
N GLY A 94 -1.49 28.56 7.28
CA GLY A 94 -2.94 28.67 7.15
C GLY A 94 -3.60 27.32 7.39
N LEU A 95 -4.77 27.34 8.03
CA LEU A 95 -5.65 26.19 8.14
C LEU A 95 -6.61 26.15 6.96
N THR A 96 -6.89 24.94 6.49
CA THR A 96 -7.81 24.67 5.39
C THR A 96 -8.71 23.49 5.75
N TYR A 97 -9.89 23.40 5.15
CA TYR A 97 -10.83 22.32 5.42
C TYR A 97 -11.29 21.64 4.12
N GLY A 98 -10.59 20.58 3.70
CA GLY A 98 -11.02 19.72 2.59
C GLY A 98 -11.50 20.46 1.33
N ARG A 99 -12.57 19.95 0.69
CA ARG A 99 -13.14 20.45 -0.58
C ARG A 99 -14.26 21.50 -0.43
N ARG A 100 -14.69 21.84 0.79
CA ARG A 100 -15.76 22.82 1.03
C ARG A 100 -15.21 23.94 1.91
N SER A 101 -15.52 25.19 1.60
CA SER A 101 -15.28 26.29 2.53
C SER A 101 -16.13 26.06 3.77
N VAL A 102 -15.50 25.73 4.88
CA VAL A 102 -16.15 25.54 6.17
C VAL A 102 -15.56 26.56 7.13
N ASP A 103 -16.44 27.31 7.80
CA ASP A 103 -16.01 28.31 8.76
C ASP A 103 -15.45 27.63 10.02
N LEU A 104 -14.25 28.06 10.41
CA LEU A 104 -13.53 27.51 11.56
C LEU A 104 -14.32 27.63 12.86
N LYS A 105 -15.03 28.75 13.04
CA LYS A 105 -15.77 29.09 14.26
C LYS A 105 -16.96 28.16 14.52
N GLU A 106 -17.66 27.76 13.46
CA GLU A 106 -18.82 26.87 13.58
C GLU A 106 -18.42 25.40 13.77
N ASN A 107 -17.16 25.06 13.49
CA ASN A 107 -16.67 23.67 13.42
C ASN A 107 -15.51 23.39 14.38
N LEU A 108 -15.43 24.11 15.51
CA LEU A 108 -14.41 23.92 16.54
C LEU A 108 -14.37 22.48 17.09
N SER A 109 -15.51 21.79 17.15
CA SER A 109 -15.57 20.38 17.55
C SER A 109 -14.78 19.45 16.63
N LEU A 110 -14.65 19.83 15.35
CA LEU A 110 -13.95 19.12 14.29
C LEU A 110 -12.56 19.70 14.00
N ILE A 111 -12.00 20.49 14.92
CA ILE A 111 -10.71 21.17 14.71
C ILE A 111 -9.58 20.21 14.29
N GLY A 112 -9.60 18.96 14.77
CA GLY A 112 -8.61 17.95 14.38
C GLY A 112 -8.62 17.56 12.90
N ASN A 113 -9.72 17.79 12.18
CA ASN A 113 -9.88 17.49 10.77
C ASN A 113 -9.42 18.63 9.85
N PHE A 114 -9.09 19.80 10.39
CA PHE A 114 -8.50 20.86 9.58
C PHE A 114 -7.11 20.46 9.17
N GLN A 115 -6.76 20.87 7.95
CA GLN A 115 -5.55 20.50 7.26
C GLN A 115 -4.64 21.72 7.12
N LEU A 116 -3.34 21.49 7.25
CA LEU A 116 -2.31 22.45 6.88
C LEU A 116 -1.32 21.80 5.91
N LYS A 117 -0.62 22.63 5.14
CA LYS A 117 0.39 22.14 4.20
C LYS A 117 1.72 21.93 4.91
N LEU A 118 2.14 20.67 5.05
CA LEU A 118 3.44 20.26 5.62
C LEU A 118 4.19 19.38 4.63
N PHE A 119 5.47 19.68 4.43
CA PHE A 119 6.37 18.92 3.53
C PHE A 119 5.80 18.66 2.12
N GLY A 120 4.94 19.56 1.62
CA GLY A 120 4.31 19.45 0.29
C GLY A 120 2.92 18.82 0.27
N GLU A 121 2.49 18.16 1.34
CA GLU A 121 1.19 17.49 1.44
C GLU A 121 0.25 18.16 2.46
N MET A 122 -1.05 17.85 2.36
CA MET A 122 -2.07 18.37 3.27
C MET A 122 -2.23 17.39 4.43
N VAL A 123 -1.98 17.88 5.64
CA VAL A 123 -1.92 17.07 6.85
C VAL A 123 -2.94 17.57 7.86
N GLU A 124 -3.73 16.65 8.40
CA GLU A 124 -4.69 16.95 9.44
C GLU A 124 -4.01 17.25 10.78
N LEU A 125 -4.52 18.27 11.48
CA LEU A 125 -4.03 18.72 12.78
C LEU A 125 -3.91 17.61 13.82
N LYS A 126 -4.81 16.61 13.78
CA LYS A 126 -4.82 15.49 14.72
C LYS A 126 -3.54 14.64 14.72
N TYR A 127 -2.72 14.71 13.66
CA TYR A 127 -1.48 13.96 13.55
C TYR A 127 -0.27 14.67 14.14
N LEU A 128 -0.41 15.93 14.55
CA LEU A 128 0.68 16.71 15.15
C LEU A 128 0.93 16.31 16.61
N LYS A 129 2.17 16.49 17.07
CA LYS A 129 2.70 15.95 18.33
C LYS A 129 1.83 16.26 19.56
N ASN A 130 1.52 17.53 19.74
CA ASN A 130 0.87 18.06 20.94
C ASN A 130 -0.57 18.53 20.68
N PHE A 131 -1.20 18.07 19.59
CA PHE A 131 -2.56 18.48 19.23
C PHE A 131 -3.56 18.25 20.38
N ALA A 132 -3.51 17.09 21.05
CA ALA A 132 -4.43 16.78 22.15
C ALA A 132 -4.33 17.79 23.32
N GLN A 133 -3.15 18.36 23.56
CA GLN A 133 -2.91 19.34 24.63
C GLN A 133 -3.30 20.74 24.18
N MET A 134 -2.97 21.10 22.94
CA MET A 134 -3.20 22.44 22.39
C MET A 134 -4.63 22.62 21.85
N LYS A 135 -5.41 21.54 21.70
CA LYS A 135 -6.75 21.57 21.10
C LYS A 135 -7.64 22.65 21.70
N ASP A 136 -7.74 22.69 23.03
CA ASP A 136 -8.63 23.64 23.72
C ASP A 136 -8.12 25.07 23.59
N GLN A 137 -6.81 25.27 23.70
CA GLN A 137 -6.18 26.57 23.53
C GLN A 137 -6.35 27.13 22.11
N ILE A 138 -6.18 26.30 21.09
CA ILE A 138 -6.38 26.70 19.69
C ILE A 138 -7.88 26.99 19.46
N SER A 139 -8.77 26.14 19.98
CA SER A 139 -10.22 26.32 19.82
C SER A 139 -10.69 27.64 20.46
N TRP A 140 -10.16 27.94 21.64
CA TRP A 140 -10.42 29.20 22.35
C TRP A 140 -9.88 30.40 21.57
N ALA A 141 -8.62 30.34 21.12
CA ALA A 141 -8.01 31.40 20.32
C ALA A 141 -8.77 31.66 19.01
N ILE A 142 -9.25 30.62 18.31
CA ILE A 142 -10.09 30.78 17.12
C ILE A 142 -11.43 31.47 17.45
N SER A 143 -11.97 31.23 18.66
CA SER A 143 -13.23 31.85 19.07
C SER A 143 -13.09 33.35 19.37
N GLU A 144 -11.93 33.79 19.86
CA GLU A 144 -11.66 35.19 20.23
C GLU A 144 -11.08 36.04 19.10
N ASP A 145 -10.24 35.46 18.23
CA ASP A 145 -9.39 36.19 17.26
C ASP A 145 -10.09 36.45 15.90
N LEU A 146 -11.40 36.15 15.79
CA LEU A 146 -12.24 36.29 14.58
C LEU A 146 -13.62 36.92 14.84
#